data_AF-I1ZFY4-F1
#
_entry.id   AF-I1ZFY4-F1
#
_cell.length_a   1.000
_cell.length_b   1.000
_cell.length_c   1.000
_cell.angle_alpha   90.00
_cell.angle_beta   90.00
_cell.angle_gamma   90.00
#
_symmetry.space_group_name_H-M   'P 1'
#
loop_
_entity.id
_entity.type
_entity.pdbx_description
1 polymer ?
#
loop_
_entity_poly.entity_id
_entity_poly.type
_entity_poly.pdbx_seq_one_letter_code
_entity_poly.pdbx_strand_id
1 'polypeptide(L)'
;MASNPTATLSKLLGSATMEDHEEILRAANAVLKKSKTNQDALRTRVIALLKLDRYADALRALDDGGEALSESCHVEKSYALYKTGQLEAAQKIFGEVTSVSRGLRHVAAQVAYRAENFEEAGEIYKQLSVQDAALEDEENDLRINTLAVDAQLEWQGNG
;
A
#
# COMPACT_ATOMS: atom_id res chain seq x y z
N MET A 1 16.12 -30.29 -16.12
CA MET A 1 16.16 -29.94 -14.68
C MET A 1 14.88 -29.21 -14.33
N ALA A 2 14.13 -29.66 -13.32
CA ALA A 2 12.91 -28.97 -12.93
C ALA A 2 13.26 -27.56 -12.41
N SER A 3 12.63 -26.53 -12.95
CA SER A 3 12.76 -25.16 -12.42
C SER A 3 12.29 -25.15 -10.96
N ASN A 4 13.10 -24.56 -10.07
CA ASN A 4 12.76 -24.33 -8.66
C ASN A 4 12.12 -22.94 -8.55
N PRO A 5 10.77 -22.83 -8.45
CA PRO A 5 10.08 -21.55 -8.52
C PRO A 5 10.43 -20.62 -7.36
N THR A 6 10.72 -21.18 -6.18
CA THR A 6 11.13 -20.41 -5.02
C THR A 6 12.48 -19.74 -5.25
N ALA A 7 13.47 -20.50 -5.77
CA ALA A 7 14.78 -19.94 -6.10
C ALA A 7 14.69 -18.88 -7.21
N THR A 8 13.82 -19.09 -8.21
CA THR A 8 13.55 -18.07 -9.24
C THR A 8 12.95 -16.81 -8.64
N LEU A 9 11.93 -16.93 -7.77
CA LEU A 9 11.29 -15.78 -7.14
C LEU A 9 12.28 -15.00 -6.27
N SER A 10 13.08 -15.68 -5.44
CA SER A 10 14.10 -15.02 -4.61
C SER A 10 15.14 -14.28 -5.47
N LYS A 11 15.56 -14.87 -6.59
CA LYS A 11 16.48 -14.20 -7.52
C LYS A 11 15.84 -12.94 -8.12
N LEU A 12 14.60 -13.03 -8.61
CA LEU A 12 13.89 -11.90 -9.19
C LEU A 12 13.72 -10.77 -8.18
N LEU A 13 13.30 -11.08 -6.95
CA LEU A 13 13.18 -10.08 -5.89
C LEU A 13 14.52 -9.41 -5.56
N GLY A 14 15.63 -10.15 -5.62
CA GLY A 14 16.97 -9.62 -5.37
C GLY A 14 17.55 -8.77 -6.52
N SER A 15 17.03 -8.91 -7.74
CA SER A 15 17.48 -8.14 -8.91
C SER A 15 16.41 -7.24 -9.52
N ALA A 16 15.26 -7.10 -8.86
CA ALA A 16 14.10 -6.41 -9.41
C ALA A 16 14.39 -4.92 -9.62
N THR A 17 14.10 -4.44 -10.82
CA THR A 17 13.92 -3.01 -11.10
C THR A 17 12.42 -2.66 -11.09
N MET A 18 12.05 -1.38 -11.23
CA MET A 18 10.63 -0.97 -11.26
C MET A 18 9.83 -1.57 -12.44
N GLU A 19 10.48 -2.18 -13.44
CA GLU A 19 9.82 -2.62 -14.68
C GLU A 19 9.47 -4.13 -14.73
N ASP A 20 9.89 -4.94 -13.76
CA ASP A 20 9.79 -6.40 -13.84
C ASP A 20 8.58 -7.01 -13.09
N HIS A 21 7.58 -6.20 -12.73
CA HIS A 21 6.48 -6.64 -11.86
C HIS A 21 5.58 -7.72 -12.46
N GLU A 22 5.43 -7.79 -13.79
CA GLU A 22 4.76 -8.90 -14.48
C GLU A 22 5.51 -10.23 -14.31
N GLU A 23 6.84 -10.21 -14.38
CA GLU A 23 7.65 -11.41 -14.19
C GLU A 23 7.61 -11.88 -12.73
N ILE A 24 7.70 -10.94 -11.79
CA ILE A 24 7.54 -11.22 -10.35
C ILE A 24 6.17 -11.85 -10.08
N LEU A 25 5.10 -11.30 -10.66
CA LEU A 25 3.74 -11.85 -10.53
C LEU A 25 3.67 -13.29 -11.07
N ARG A 26 4.25 -13.57 -12.23
CA ARG A 26 4.31 -14.93 -12.80
C ARG A 26 5.08 -15.88 -11.90
N ALA A 27 6.22 -15.46 -11.36
CA ALA A 27 7.04 -16.26 -10.47
C ALA A 27 6.32 -16.57 -9.14
N ALA A 28 5.68 -15.57 -8.52
CA ALA A 28 4.87 -15.74 -7.33
C ALA A 28 3.73 -16.75 -7.57
N ASN A 29 2.99 -16.60 -8.68
CA ASN A 29 1.96 -17.55 -9.07
C ASN A 29 2.50 -18.97 -9.31
N ALA A 30 3.72 -19.11 -9.83
CA ALA A 30 4.35 -20.42 -10.01
C ALA A 30 4.68 -21.10 -8.68
N VAL A 31 5.09 -20.34 -7.66
CA VAL A 31 5.26 -20.85 -6.29
C VAL A 31 3.91 -21.26 -5.70
N LEU A 32 2.87 -20.42 -5.84
CA LEU A 32 1.54 -20.68 -5.29
C LEU A 32 0.84 -21.89 -5.92
N LYS A 33 1.14 -22.22 -7.17
CA LYS A 33 0.71 -23.49 -7.80
C LYS A 33 1.24 -24.72 -7.08
N LYS A 34 2.41 -24.65 -6.46
CA LYS A 34 3.02 -25.75 -5.69
C LYS A 34 2.67 -25.70 -4.20
N SER A 35 2.55 -24.50 -3.63
CA SER A 35 2.20 -24.28 -2.23
C SER A 35 1.26 -23.08 -2.10
N LYS A 36 -0.04 -23.35 -2.00
CA LYS A 36 -1.08 -22.32 -1.92
C LYS A 36 -1.00 -21.46 -0.66
N THR A 37 -0.36 -21.97 0.39
CA THR A 37 -0.26 -21.34 1.72
C THR A 37 1.07 -20.61 1.93
N ASN A 38 1.94 -20.55 0.91
CA ASN A 38 3.22 -19.85 1.01
C ASN A 38 2.97 -18.33 1.16
N GLN A 39 3.18 -17.82 2.37
CA GLN A 39 2.87 -16.43 2.74
C GLN A 39 3.71 -15.42 1.97
N ASP A 40 5.00 -15.69 1.75
CA ASP A 40 5.88 -14.80 0.99
C ASP A 40 5.41 -14.65 -0.46
N ALA A 41 5.02 -15.74 -1.10
CA ALA A 41 4.50 -15.73 -2.47
C ALA A 41 3.12 -15.07 -2.56
N LEU A 42 2.26 -15.26 -1.56
CA LEU A 42 0.97 -14.56 -1.46
C LEU A 42 1.16 -13.05 -1.36
N ARG A 43 1.99 -12.59 -0.42
CA ARG A 43 2.30 -11.17 -0.25
C ARG A 43 2.99 -10.58 -1.48
N THR A 44 3.93 -11.30 -2.08
CA THR A 44 4.62 -10.86 -3.30
C THR A 44 3.64 -10.70 -4.46
N ARG A 45 2.67 -11.62 -4.61
CA ARG A 45 1.61 -11.50 -5.61
C ARG A 45 0.78 -10.23 -5.39
N VAL A 46 0.39 -9.91 -4.16
CA VAL A 46 -0.35 -8.67 -3.84
C VAL A 46 0.46 -7.43 -4.23
N ILE A 47 1.72 -7.34 -3.80
CA ILE A 47 2.58 -6.19 -4.10
C ILE A 47 2.79 -6.03 -5.61
N ALA A 48 3.06 -7.12 -6.33
CA ALA A 48 3.22 -7.08 -7.78
C ALA A 48 1.95 -6.58 -8.48
N LEU A 49 0.76 -7.00 -8.03
CA LEU A 49 -0.51 -6.51 -8.57
C LEU A 49 -0.70 -5.02 -8.30
N LEU A 50 -0.34 -4.51 -7.12
CA LEU A 50 -0.38 -3.08 -6.83
C LEU A 50 0.56 -2.27 -7.72
N LYS A 51 1.78 -2.76 -7.94
CA LYS A 51 2.78 -2.10 -8.80
C LYS A 51 2.42 -2.13 -10.28
N LEU A 52 1.51 -3.00 -10.68
CA LEU A 52 0.91 -3.07 -12.01
C LEU A 52 -0.43 -2.29 -12.11
N ASP A 53 -0.78 -1.52 -11.07
CA ASP A 53 -2.05 -0.80 -10.94
C ASP A 53 -3.31 -1.68 -11.04
N ARG A 54 -3.17 -2.98 -10.77
CA ARG A 54 -4.26 -3.98 -10.77
C ARG A 54 -4.90 -4.07 -9.39
N TYR A 55 -5.39 -2.94 -8.88
CA TYR A 55 -5.87 -2.81 -7.49
C TYR A 55 -7.01 -3.77 -7.12
N ALA A 56 -7.99 -3.95 -8.02
CA ALA A 56 -9.09 -4.88 -7.80
C ALA A 56 -8.61 -6.35 -7.74
N ASP A 57 -7.55 -6.69 -8.48
CA ASP A 57 -6.95 -8.03 -8.45
C ASP A 57 -6.16 -8.25 -7.16
N ALA A 58 -5.51 -7.20 -6.66
CA ALA A 58 -4.82 -7.22 -5.37
C ALA A 58 -5.81 -7.47 -4.22
N LEU A 59 -6.97 -6.79 -4.21
CA LEU A 59 -8.04 -7.03 -3.24
C LEU A 59 -8.54 -8.47 -3.30
N ARG A 60 -8.84 -8.99 -4.50
CA ARG A 60 -9.22 -10.40 -4.67
C ARG A 60 -8.15 -11.37 -4.18
N ALA A 61 -6.87 -11.08 -4.43
CA ALA A 61 -5.77 -11.91 -3.94
C ALA A 61 -5.62 -11.89 -2.41
N LEU A 62 -5.95 -10.77 -1.76
CA LEU A 62 -6.01 -10.65 -0.31
C LEU A 62 -7.17 -11.48 0.26
N ASP A 63 -8.35 -11.36 -0.34
CA ASP A 63 -9.54 -12.13 0.08
C ASP A 63 -9.31 -13.64 -0.08
N ASP A 64 -8.75 -14.06 -1.23
CA ASP A 64 -8.39 -15.46 -1.51
C ASP A 64 -7.31 -16.00 -0.55
N GLY A 65 -6.43 -15.12 -0.06
CA GLY A 65 -5.31 -15.46 0.82
C GLY A 65 -5.69 -15.60 2.31
N GLY A 66 -6.90 -15.17 2.68
CA GLY A 66 -7.46 -15.29 4.02
C GLY A 66 -6.92 -14.26 5.03
N GLU A 67 -7.37 -14.41 6.28
CA GLU A 67 -7.18 -13.41 7.34
C GLU A 67 -5.70 -13.14 7.65
N ALA A 68 -4.89 -14.19 7.78
CA ALA A 68 -3.46 -14.04 8.10
C ALA A 68 -2.70 -13.20 7.06
N LEU A 69 -3.08 -13.31 5.78
CA LEU A 69 -2.51 -12.46 4.74
C LEU A 69 -3.01 -11.02 4.87
N SER A 70 -4.32 -10.83 5.08
CA SER A 70 -4.92 -9.50 5.28
C SER A 70 -4.28 -8.75 6.46
N GLU A 71 -4.09 -9.42 7.60
CA GLU A 71 -3.44 -8.87 8.80
C GLU A 71 -1.97 -8.49 8.57
N SER A 72 -1.27 -9.16 7.65
CA SER A 72 0.11 -8.83 7.29
C SER A 72 0.24 -7.76 6.20
N CYS A 73 -0.86 -7.40 5.55
CA CYS A 73 -0.89 -6.55 4.35
C CYS A 73 -1.80 -5.32 4.50
N HIS A 74 -1.89 -4.74 5.70
CA HIS A 74 -2.76 -3.58 5.97
C HIS A 74 -2.48 -2.37 5.06
N VAL A 75 -1.20 -2.07 4.78
CA VAL A 75 -0.81 -0.96 3.90
C VAL A 75 -1.29 -1.24 2.48
N GLU A 76 -1.02 -2.44 1.97
CA GLU A 76 -1.37 -2.89 0.64
C GLU A 76 -2.90 -2.91 0.44
N LYS A 77 -3.64 -3.42 1.43
CA LYS A 77 -5.12 -3.47 1.42
C LYS A 77 -5.72 -2.06 1.44
N SER A 78 -5.28 -1.20 2.37
CA SER A 78 -5.78 0.17 2.49
C SER A 78 -5.48 0.98 1.21
N TYR A 79 -4.28 0.81 0.63
CA TYR A 79 -3.93 1.48 -0.63
C TYR A 79 -4.79 1.01 -1.81
N ALA A 80 -5.07 -0.30 -1.93
CA ALA A 80 -5.93 -0.80 -2.99
C ALA A 80 -7.39 -0.32 -2.84
N LEU A 81 -7.92 -0.28 -1.61
CA LEU A 81 -9.24 0.29 -1.31
C LEU A 81 -9.30 1.78 -1.67
N TYR A 82 -8.28 2.55 -1.26
CA TYR A 82 -8.11 3.95 -1.65
C TYR A 82 -8.15 4.11 -3.18
N LYS A 83 -7.29 3.40 -3.92
CA LYS A 83 -7.21 3.52 -5.38
C LYS A 83 -8.48 3.09 -6.11
N THR A 84 -9.29 2.21 -5.51
CA THR A 84 -10.60 1.81 -6.04
C THR A 84 -11.77 2.67 -5.55
N GLY A 85 -11.53 3.69 -4.72
CA GLY A 85 -12.53 4.64 -4.25
C GLY A 85 -13.37 4.13 -3.06
N GLN A 86 -12.98 3.03 -2.44
CA GLN A 86 -13.66 2.47 -1.25
C GLN A 86 -13.09 3.14 0.01
N LEU A 87 -13.33 4.44 0.17
CA LEU A 87 -12.65 5.28 1.16
C LEU A 87 -13.00 4.90 2.60
N GLU A 88 -14.27 4.58 2.89
CA GLU A 88 -14.73 4.19 4.22
C GLU A 88 -14.08 2.88 4.67
N ALA A 89 -13.95 1.92 3.74
CA ALA A 89 -13.28 0.67 4.00
C ALA A 89 -11.77 0.87 4.21
N ALA A 90 -11.14 1.76 3.45
CA ALA A 90 -9.72 2.11 3.61
C ALA A 90 -9.46 2.77 4.97
N GLN A 91 -10.35 3.67 5.40
CA GLN A 91 -10.28 4.37 6.69
C GLN A 91 -10.49 3.42 7.87
N LYS A 92 -11.39 2.43 7.74
CA LYS A 92 -11.65 1.45 8.80
C LYS A 92 -10.40 0.69 9.22
N ILE A 93 -9.51 0.36 8.28
CA ILE A 93 -8.25 -0.34 8.55
C ILE A 93 -7.37 0.46 9.53
N PHE A 94 -7.35 1.79 9.41
CA PHE A 94 -6.55 2.64 10.29
C PHE A 94 -7.03 2.56 11.76
N GLY A 95 -8.34 2.39 11.98
CA GLY A 95 -8.92 2.22 13.31
C GLY A 95 -8.82 0.79 13.88
N GLU A 96 -8.50 -0.21 13.06
CA GLU A 96 -8.43 -1.62 13.47
C GLU A 96 -7.02 -2.06 13.89
N VAL A 97 -5.97 -1.32 13.49
CA VAL A 97 -4.59 -1.67 13.81
C VAL A 97 -4.14 -1.11 15.17
N THR A 98 -3.46 -1.93 15.97
CA THR A 98 -2.89 -1.50 17.27
C THR A 98 -1.67 -0.60 17.12
N SER A 99 -0.90 -0.76 16.04
CA SER A 99 0.26 0.06 15.73
C SER A 99 0.23 0.44 14.26
N VAL A 100 0.16 1.74 14.00
CA VAL A 100 0.11 2.27 12.64
C VAL A 100 1.52 2.47 12.11
N SER A 101 1.86 1.75 11.05
CA SER A 101 3.13 1.96 10.34
C SER A 101 3.17 3.33 9.65
N ARG A 102 4.37 3.87 9.40
CA ARG A 102 4.54 5.13 8.66
C ARG A 102 3.85 5.08 7.27
N GLY A 103 3.98 3.96 6.57
CA GLY A 103 3.30 3.75 5.28
C GLY A 103 1.77 3.77 5.39
N LEU A 104 1.21 3.16 6.44
CA LEU A 104 -0.25 3.21 6.65
C LEU A 104 -0.73 4.62 7.01
N ARG A 105 0.07 5.42 7.73
CA ARG A 105 -0.25 6.84 7.98
C ARG A 105 -0.30 7.65 6.69
N HIS A 106 0.62 7.43 5.75
CA HIS A 106 0.57 8.10 4.45
C HIS A 106 -0.73 7.77 3.70
N VAL A 107 -1.12 6.50 3.65
CA VAL A 107 -2.37 6.10 3.02
C VAL A 107 -3.58 6.71 3.74
N ALA A 108 -3.57 6.75 5.08
CA ALA A 108 -4.64 7.38 5.85
C ALA A 108 -4.79 8.88 5.52
N ALA A 109 -3.70 9.63 5.41
CA ALA A 109 -3.75 11.04 5.00
C ALA A 109 -4.32 11.20 3.58
N GLN A 110 -3.93 10.32 2.64
CA GLN A 110 -4.46 10.31 1.27
C GLN A 110 -5.96 9.98 1.23
N VAL A 111 -6.40 9.02 2.05
CA VAL A 111 -7.82 8.65 2.19
C VAL A 111 -8.61 9.82 2.76
N ALA A 112 -8.15 10.41 3.86
CA ALA A 112 -8.80 11.58 4.48
C ALA A 112 -8.90 12.76 3.51
N TYR A 113 -7.82 13.08 2.79
CA TYR A 113 -7.82 14.13 1.78
C TYR A 113 -8.87 13.87 0.69
N ARG A 114 -8.90 12.66 0.14
CA ARG A 114 -9.85 12.30 -0.93
C ARG A 114 -11.29 12.20 -0.45
N ALA A 115 -11.50 11.96 0.84
CA ALA A 115 -12.80 12.02 1.51
C ALA A 115 -13.18 13.45 1.93
N GLU A 116 -12.39 14.46 1.53
CA GLU A 116 -12.57 15.88 1.89
C GLU A 116 -12.50 16.16 3.40
N ASN A 117 -11.93 15.24 4.18
CA ASN A 117 -11.60 15.45 5.58
C ASN A 117 -10.21 16.09 5.71
N PHE A 118 -10.10 17.35 5.28
CA PHE A 118 -8.83 18.06 5.16
C PHE A 118 -8.17 18.34 6.52
N GLU A 119 -8.93 18.55 7.59
CA GLU A 119 -8.41 18.71 8.94
C GLU A 119 -7.67 17.46 9.41
N GLU A 120 -8.26 16.27 9.23
CA GLU A 120 -7.63 14.99 9.57
C GLU A 120 -6.38 14.74 8.71
N ALA A 121 -6.46 15.00 7.40
CA ALA A 121 -5.31 14.87 6.51
C ALA A 121 -4.13 15.76 6.95
N GLY A 122 -4.41 17.02 7.30
CA GLY A 122 -3.41 17.98 7.77
C GLY A 122 -2.73 17.53 9.07
N GLU A 123 -3.49 17.07 10.06
CA GLU A 123 -2.94 16.56 11.31
C GLU A 123 -2.05 15.33 11.08
N ILE A 124 -2.42 14.42 10.18
CA ILE A 124 -1.59 13.25 9.85
C ILE A 124 -0.29 13.69 9.13
N TYR A 125 -0.37 14.59 8.15
CA TYR A 125 0.83 15.08 7.45
C TYR A 125 1.79 15.82 8.39
N LYS A 126 1.27 16.62 9.32
CA LYS A 126 2.05 17.26 10.38
C LYS A 126 2.75 16.24 11.29
N GLN A 127 2.08 15.15 11.66
CA GLN A 127 2.72 14.08 12.42
C GLN A 127 3.80 13.33 11.62
N LEU A 128 3.63 13.22 10.30
CA LEU A 128 4.61 12.58 9.42
C LEU A 128 5.86 13.45 9.21
N SER A 129 5.71 14.78 9.16
CA SER A 129 6.79 15.74 8.91
C SER A 129 7.72 15.97 10.10
N VAL A 130 7.28 15.71 11.33
CA VAL A 130 8.13 15.79 12.54
C VAL A 130 9.01 14.56 12.77
N GLN A 131 8.85 13.52 11.95
CA GLN A 131 9.66 12.30 12.00
C GLN A 131 10.69 12.34 10.86
N ASP A 132 11.87 11.77 11.10
CA ASP A 132 12.89 11.64 10.07
C ASP A 132 12.32 10.95 8.81
N ALA A 133 12.64 11.53 7.65
CA ALA A 133 12.21 10.98 6.37
C ALA A 133 12.76 9.55 6.21
N ALA A 134 11.87 8.63 5.82
CA ALA A 134 12.21 7.25 5.57
C ALA A 134 12.77 7.03 4.15
N LEU A 135 12.51 7.97 3.23
CA LEU A 135 12.92 7.94 1.82
C LEU A 135 13.39 9.33 1.37
N GLU A 136 14.30 9.36 0.39
CA GLU A 136 14.98 10.57 -0.11
C GLU A 136 14.02 11.69 -0.56
N ASP A 137 12.87 11.33 -1.16
CA ASP A 137 11.91 12.30 -1.70
C ASP A 137 10.67 12.52 -0.81
N GLU A 138 10.55 11.81 0.31
CA GLU A 138 9.34 11.82 1.13
C GLU A 138 9.05 13.21 1.74
N GLU A 139 10.10 13.96 2.11
CA GLU A 139 9.94 15.31 2.65
C GLU A 139 9.31 16.26 1.63
N ASN A 140 9.70 16.14 0.35
CA ASN A 140 9.12 16.93 -0.73
C ASN A 140 7.64 16.55 -0.95
N ASP A 141 7.33 15.26 -0.96
CA ASP A 141 5.95 14.77 -1.09
C ASP A 141 5.06 15.28 0.06
N LEU A 142 5.55 15.19 1.30
CA LEU A 142 4.84 15.68 2.47
C LEU A 142 4.59 17.19 2.37
N ARG A 143 5.58 17.98 1.95
CA ARG A 143 5.43 19.42 1.80
C ARG A 143 4.36 19.77 0.76
N ILE A 144 4.37 19.10 -0.40
CA ILE A 144 3.37 19.33 -1.46
C ILE A 144 1.96 18.95 -0.97
N ASN A 145 1.84 17.80 -0.30
CA ASN A 145 0.54 17.34 0.20
C ASN A 145 -0.01 18.25 1.31
N THR A 146 0.85 18.75 2.21
CA THR A 146 0.44 19.74 3.22
C THR A 146 -0.04 21.04 2.57
N LEU A 147 0.66 21.56 1.56
CA LEU A 147 0.21 22.75 0.83
C LEU A 147 -1.16 22.52 0.15
N ALA A 148 -1.40 21.31 -0.36
CA ALA A 148 -2.68 20.94 -0.96
C ALA A 148 -3.81 20.88 0.09
N VAL A 149 -3.51 20.49 1.34
CA VAL A 149 -4.45 20.55 2.46
C VAL A 149 -4.74 22.00 2.85
N ASP A 150 -3.71 22.81 3.04
CA ASP A 150 -3.84 24.22 3.45
C ASP A 150 -4.71 25.00 2.45
N ALA A 151 -4.47 24.81 1.15
CA ALA A 151 -5.28 25.44 0.10
C ALA A 151 -6.77 25.04 0.16
N GLN A 152 -7.09 23.80 0.53
CA GLN A 152 -8.48 23.35 0.65
C GLN A 152 -9.13 23.91 1.93
N LEU A 153 -8.40 23.96 3.04
CA LEU A 153 -8.88 24.56 4.28
C LEU A 153 -9.15 26.06 4.11
N GLU A 154 -8.24 26.80 3.47
CA GLU A 154 -8.44 28.21 3.11
C GLU A 154 -9.70 28.40 2.26
N TRP A 155 -9.92 27.56 1.25
CA TRP A 155 -11.10 27.64 0.39
C TRP A 155 -12.41 27.36 1.15
N GLN A 156 -12.39 26.47 2.14
CA GLN A 156 -13.54 26.17 3.00
C GLN A 156 -13.77 27.24 4.10
N GLY A 157 -12.88 28.23 4.24
CA GLY A 157 -12.95 29.26 5.28
C GLY A 157 -12.34 28.84 6.63
N ASN A 158 -11.57 27.76 6.64
CA ASN A 158 -10.92 27.16 7.81
C ASN A 158 -9.38 27.34 7.80
N GLY A 159 -8.83 28.09 6.85
CA GLY A 159 -7.39 28.39 6.72
C GLY A 159 -6.92 29.65 7.44
#